data_AF-A0A1Q9JUE0-F1
#
_entry.id   AF-A0A1Q9JUE0-F1
#
_cell.length_a   1.000
_cell.length_b   1.000
_cell.length_c   1.000
_cell.angle_alpha   90.00
_cell.angle_beta   90.00
_cell.angle_gamma   90.00
#
_symmetry.space_group_name_H-M   'P 1'
#
loop_
_entity.id
_entity.type
_entity.pdbx_description
1 polymer ?
#
loop_
_entity_poly.entity_id
_entity_poly.type
_entity_poly.pdbx_seq_one_letter_code
_entity_poly.pdbx_strand_id
1 'polypeptide(L)'
;MIAKYGISHFYYFKAKEDINEIPTSFPDGCVDLMFFRDKKSGKYGAEIYGSLMTPHPVEIHPGYEYFGLRFLPGMNPLVVDARLGDLIELVSPLQEMIKNPYLEKRICMAESFENQIYIFMEQYGKEYDEVSEYCPVFRTAAFERNSFYGNM
;
A
#
# COMPACT_ATOMS: atom_id res chain seq x y z
N MET A 1 13.90 -9.74 4.02
CA MET A 1 13.48 -9.18 2.72
C MET A 1 11.96 -9.11 2.71
N ILE A 2 11.38 -7.91 2.57
CA ILE A 2 9.91 -7.68 2.64
C ILE A 2 9.14 -8.29 1.47
N ALA A 3 9.84 -8.58 0.38
CA ALA A 3 9.36 -9.31 -0.79
C ALA A 3 8.64 -10.62 -0.43
N LYS A 4 9.08 -11.33 0.62
CA LYS A 4 8.43 -12.58 1.09
C LYS A 4 6.97 -12.40 1.54
N TYR A 5 6.56 -11.15 1.83
CA TYR A 5 5.21 -10.75 2.21
C TYR A 5 4.40 -10.22 1.02
N GLY A 6 4.94 -10.28 -0.20
CA GLY A 6 4.32 -9.69 -1.38
C GLY A 6 4.54 -8.18 -1.50
N ILE A 7 5.40 -7.58 -0.68
CA ILE A 7 5.65 -6.13 -0.65
C ILE A 7 6.92 -5.84 -1.44
N SER A 8 6.82 -4.96 -2.43
CA SER A 8 7.96 -4.49 -3.21
C SER A 8 8.81 -3.52 -2.39
N HIS A 9 8.20 -2.42 -1.94
CA HIS A 9 8.88 -1.39 -1.16
C HIS A 9 7.90 -0.53 -0.35
N PHE A 10 8.46 0.16 0.64
CA PHE A 10 7.82 1.27 1.33
C PHE A 10 8.41 2.58 0.82
N TYR A 11 7.61 3.63 0.78
CA TYR A 11 8.06 4.96 0.38
C TYR A 11 7.50 6.04 1.32
N TYR A 12 8.21 7.15 1.35
CA TYR A 12 7.81 8.34 2.08
C TYR A 12 8.20 9.58 1.31
N PHE A 13 7.32 10.57 1.24
CA PHE A 13 7.64 11.88 0.68
C PHE A 13 6.78 12.97 1.33
N LYS A 14 7.20 14.22 1.12
CA LYS A 14 6.41 15.39 1.47
C LYS A 14 6.10 16.17 0.21
N ALA A 15 4.82 16.43 -0.04
CA ALA A 15 4.38 17.24 -1.17
C ALA A 15 4.90 18.67 -1.02
N LYS A 16 5.53 19.19 -2.07
CA LYS A 16 5.95 20.60 -2.12
C LYS A 16 4.72 21.50 -2.33
N GLU A 17 4.86 22.78 -1.99
CA GLU A 17 3.77 23.77 -2.02
C GLU A 17 3.15 23.96 -3.42
N ASP A 18 3.87 23.60 -4.49
CA ASP A 18 3.51 23.79 -5.90
C ASP A 18 3.10 22.50 -6.63
N ILE A 19 3.07 21.36 -5.94
CA ILE A 19 2.76 20.06 -6.54
C ILE A 19 1.43 19.54 -5.99
N ASN A 20 0.43 19.41 -6.86
CA ASN A 20 -0.90 18.89 -6.54
C ASN A 20 -1.17 17.49 -7.12
N GLU A 21 -0.25 16.98 -7.94
CA GLU A 21 -0.39 15.67 -8.56
C GLU A 21 0.97 15.02 -8.76
N ILE A 22 1.01 13.69 -8.69
CA ILE A 22 2.14 12.89 -9.12
C ILE A 22 1.73 12.16 -10.40
N PRO A 23 2.45 12.35 -11.52
CA PRO A 23 2.21 11.56 -12.72
C PRO A 23 2.44 10.08 -12.38
N THR A 24 1.42 9.23 -12.53
CA THR A 24 1.62 7.79 -12.36
C THR A 24 1.83 7.06 -13.67
N SER A 25 2.31 5.83 -13.51
CA SER A 25 2.80 4.97 -14.58
C SER A 25 1.86 3.79 -14.86
N PHE A 26 2.04 3.26 -16.07
CA PHE A 26 1.59 2.01 -16.71
C PHE A 26 0.92 0.90 -15.86
N PRO A 27 -0.01 0.12 -16.47
CA PRO A 27 -0.54 -1.09 -15.87
C PRO A 27 0.53 -2.13 -15.61
N ASP A 28 1.06 -2.14 -14.40
CA ASP A 28 2.09 -3.07 -13.94
C ASP A 28 1.51 -4.18 -13.04
N GLY A 29 0.20 -4.16 -12.78
CA GLY A 29 -0.48 -5.15 -11.94
C GLY A 29 -0.21 -4.97 -10.44
N CYS A 30 0.42 -3.87 -10.03
CA CYS A 30 0.67 -3.55 -8.64
C CYS A 30 -0.57 -2.95 -7.96
N VAL A 31 -0.55 -2.98 -6.64
CA VAL A 31 -1.50 -2.27 -5.79
C VAL A 31 -0.69 -1.44 -4.80
N ASP A 32 -1.06 -0.17 -4.63
CA ASP A 32 -0.44 0.73 -3.68
C ASP A 32 -1.43 1.11 -2.58
N LEU A 33 -0.92 1.23 -1.36
CA LEU A 33 -1.62 1.86 -0.25
C LEU A 33 -0.90 3.15 0.10
N MET A 34 -1.60 4.27 0.04
CA MET A 34 -1.03 5.59 0.29
C MET A 34 -1.76 6.26 1.45
N PHE A 35 -1.04 6.46 2.54
CA PHE A 35 -1.48 7.19 3.73
C PHE A 35 -0.94 8.61 3.67
N PHE A 36 -1.74 9.58 4.08
CA PHE A 36 -1.35 10.98 4.06
C PHE A 36 -1.80 11.72 5.31
N ARG A 37 -1.05 12.77 5.67
CA ARG A 37 -1.39 13.67 6.77
C ARG A 37 -0.88 15.08 6.56
N ASP A 38 -1.60 16.03 7.11
CA ASP A 38 -1.11 17.39 7.36
C ASP A 38 -0.80 17.55 8.85
N LYS A 39 0.48 17.70 9.18
CA LYS A 39 0.93 17.95 10.55
C LYS A 39 0.39 19.26 11.15
N LYS A 40 0.07 20.26 10.33
CA LYS A 40 -0.41 21.57 10.81
C LYS A 40 -1.88 21.52 11.23
N SER A 41 -2.74 20.97 10.37
CA SER A 41 -4.18 20.88 10.65
C SER A 41 -4.60 19.61 11.39
N GLY A 42 -3.76 18.57 11.40
CA GLY A 42 -4.10 17.26 11.95
C GLY A 42 -5.01 16.42 11.03
N LYS A 43 -5.29 16.88 9.81
CA LYS A 43 -6.03 16.10 8.81
C LYS A 43 -5.20 14.91 8.35
N TYR A 44 -5.84 13.77 8.14
CA TYR A 44 -5.21 12.57 7.61
C TYR A 44 -6.23 11.74 6.84
N GLY A 45 -5.73 10.79 6.07
CA GLY A 45 -6.52 9.83 5.32
C GLY A 45 -5.62 8.78 4.67
N ALA A 46 -6.23 7.85 3.96
CA ALA A 46 -5.51 6.92 3.12
C ALA A 46 -6.36 6.53 1.91
N GLU A 47 -5.66 6.13 0.85
CA GLU A 47 -6.23 5.71 -0.42
C GLU A 47 -5.59 4.39 -0.85
N ILE A 48 -6.38 3.57 -1.54
CA ILE A 48 -5.91 2.40 -2.26
C ILE A 48 -5.89 2.71 -3.75
N TYR A 49 -4.76 2.40 -4.37
CA TYR A 49 -4.56 2.50 -5.80
C TYR A 49 -4.38 1.10 -6.34
N GLY A 50 -5.38 0.65 -7.07
CA GLY A 50 -5.38 -0.60 -7.78
C GLY A 50 -4.49 -0.61 -9.03
N SER A 51 -4.56 -1.70 -9.79
CA SER A 51 -3.89 -1.77 -11.10
C SER A 51 -4.67 -0.92 -12.11
N LEU A 52 -4.21 0.30 -12.35
CA LEU A 52 -4.77 1.20 -13.33
C LEU A 52 -4.34 0.78 -14.75
N MET A 53 -5.30 0.57 -15.67
CA MET A 53 -5.02 0.20 -17.07
C MET A 53 -4.72 1.40 -17.95
N THR A 54 -4.95 2.61 -17.44
CA THR A 54 -4.58 3.88 -18.07
C THR A 54 -3.83 4.78 -17.09
N PRO A 55 -2.88 5.63 -17.57
CA PRO A 55 -2.19 6.57 -16.71
C PRO A 55 -3.18 7.55 -16.07
N HIS A 56 -3.16 7.66 -14.74
CA HIS A 56 -3.96 8.64 -14.01
C HIS A 56 -3.07 9.40 -13.02
N PRO A 57 -3.16 10.73 -12.94
CA PRO A 57 -2.45 11.47 -11.90
C PRO A 57 -2.95 11.01 -10.52
N VAL A 58 -2.03 10.79 -9.58
CA VAL A 58 -2.36 10.66 -8.16
C VAL A 58 -2.49 12.06 -7.59
N GLU A 59 -3.68 12.42 -7.13
CA GLU A 59 -3.90 13.70 -6.47
C GLU A 59 -3.13 13.74 -5.14
N ILE A 60 -2.40 14.82 -4.91
CA ILE A 60 -1.70 15.07 -3.66
C ILE A 60 -1.97 16.49 -3.18
N HIS A 61 -1.83 16.69 -1.88
CA HIS A 61 -2.11 17.95 -1.21
C HIS A 61 -0.79 18.63 -0.82
N PRO A 62 -0.54 19.86 -1.29
CA PRO A 62 0.63 20.63 -0.93
C PRO A 62 0.85 20.68 0.59
N GLY A 63 2.09 20.43 1.01
CA GLY A 63 2.50 20.46 2.41
C GLY A 63 2.18 19.20 3.22
N TYR A 64 1.43 18.24 2.66
CA TYR A 64 1.12 16.97 3.31
C TYR A 64 2.32 16.02 3.27
N GLU A 65 2.41 15.17 4.27
CA GLU A 65 3.34 14.04 4.33
C GLU A 65 2.62 12.78 3.88
N TYR A 66 3.32 11.98 3.07
CA TYR A 66 2.81 10.75 2.49
C TYR A 66 3.70 9.59 2.91
N PHE A 67 3.06 8.53 3.40
CA PHE A 67 3.67 7.23 3.61
C PHE A 67 2.90 6.22 2.77
N GLY A 68 3.60 5.39 2.02
CA GLY A 68 2.93 4.34 1.29
C GLY A 68 3.77 3.11 1.09
N LEU A 69 3.12 2.12 0.50
CA LEU A 69 3.74 0.87 0.13
C LEU A 69 3.17 0.36 -1.17
N ARG A 70 4.03 -0.32 -1.93
CA ARG A 70 3.68 -0.99 -3.17
C ARG A 70 3.76 -2.50 -2.97
N PHE A 71 2.69 -3.19 -3.32
CA PHE A 71 2.68 -4.64 -3.44
C PHE A 71 3.30 -5.07 -4.78
N LEU A 72 3.87 -6.28 -4.81
CA LEU A 72 4.35 -6.88 -6.05
C LEU A 72 3.19 -7.17 -7.01
N PRO A 73 3.45 -7.24 -8.32
CA PRO A 73 2.42 -7.54 -9.31
C PRO A 73 1.59 -8.77 -8.96
N GLY A 74 0.28 -8.59 -8.97
CA GLY A 74 -0.71 -9.63 -8.72
C GLY A 74 -0.78 -10.12 -7.26
N MET A 75 -0.32 -9.32 -6.31
CA MET A 75 -0.47 -9.59 -4.87
C MET A 75 -1.70 -8.85 -4.32
N ASN A 76 -2.54 -9.55 -3.57
CA ASN A 76 -3.71 -8.97 -2.92
C ASN A 76 -3.31 -8.36 -1.55
N PRO A 77 -3.62 -7.09 -1.24
CA PRO A 77 -3.38 -6.52 0.08
C PRO A 77 -4.31 -7.17 1.11
N LEU A 78 -3.78 -8.10 1.91
CA LEU A 78 -4.61 -8.86 2.86
C LEU A 78 -5.25 -8.01 3.97
N VAL A 79 -4.86 -6.74 4.11
CA VAL A 79 -5.47 -5.78 5.05
C VAL A 79 -6.78 -5.16 4.53
N VAL A 80 -7.14 -5.40 3.26
CA VAL A 80 -8.42 -4.97 2.68
C VAL A 80 -9.35 -6.16 2.47
N ASP A 81 -10.66 -5.91 2.57
CA ASP A 81 -11.72 -6.86 2.25
C ASP A 81 -12.13 -6.74 0.78
N ALA A 82 -11.20 -7.10 -0.11
CA ALA A 82 -11.41 -7.09 -1.55
C ALA A 82 -10.60 -8.19 -2.23
N ARG A 83 -11.06 -8.64 -3.39
CA ARG A 83 -10.27 -9.52 -4.26
C ARG A 83 -9.44 -8.65 -5.19
N LEU A 84 -8.32 -9.18 -5.65
CA LEU A 84 -7.45 -8.48 -6.60
C LEU A 84 -8.19 -8.00 -7.86
N GLY A 85 -9.17 -8.77 -8.35
CA GLY A 85 -9.99 -8.38 -9.51
C GLY A 85 -10.88 -7.17 -9.24
N ASP A 86 -11.28 -6.94 -7.99
CA ASP A 86 -12.05 -5.75 -7.57
C ASP A 86 -11.16 -4.50 -7.50
N LEU A 87 -9.83 -4.68 -7.49
CA LEU A 87 -8.82 -3.62 -7.45
C LEU A 87 -8.31 -3.23 -8.86
N ILE A 88 -8.95 -3.68 -9.94
CA ILE A 88 -8.58 -3.24 -11.29
C ILE A 88 -9.26 -1.91 -11.56
N GLU A 89 -8.51 -0.91 -12.05
CA GLU A 89 -9.02 0.46 -12.30
C GLU A 89 -9.68 1.12 -11.08
N LEU A 90 -9.25 0.73 -9.87
CA LEU A 90 -9.79 1.27 -8.63
C LEU A 90 -8.87 2.33 -8.02
N VAL A 91 -9.45 3.49 -7.72
CA VAL A 91 -8.92 4.44 -6.73
C VAL A 91 -10.04 4.72 -5.75
N SER A 92 -9.81 4.45 -4.46
CA SER A 92 -10.84 4.63 -3.44
C SER A 92 -10.24 5.04 -2.10
N PRO A 93 -10.98 5.75 -1.24
CA PRO A 93 -10.63 5.89 0.17
C PRO A 93 -10.45 4.52 0.82
N LEU A 94 -9.29 4.30 1.45
CA LEU A 94 -8.93 3.01 2.04
C LEU A 94 -9.91 2.60 3.15
N GLN A 95 -10.52 3.58 3.85
CA GLN A 95 -11.47 3.35 4.93
C GLN A 95 -12.69 2.53 4.50
N GLU A 96 -13.05 2.56 3.22
CA GLU A 96 -14.20 1.82 2.69
C GLU A 96 -13.93 0.32 2.57
N MET A 97 -12.65 -0.09 2.59
CA MET A 97 -12.23 -1.45 2.27
C MET A 97 -11.35 -2.08 3.35
N ILE A 98 -10.77 -1.28 4.25
CA ILE A 98 -9.82 -1.76 5.25
C ILE A 98 -10.50 -2.59 6.33
N LYS A 99 -9.94 -3.77 6.63
CA LYS A 99 -10.47 -4.67 7.66
C LYS A 99 -10.36 -4.08 9.08
N ASN A 100 -9.26 -3.37 9.35
CA ASN A 100 -9.00 -2.72 10.63
C ASN A 100 -9.02 -1.19 10.47
N PRO A 101 -10.13 -0.50 10.81
CA PRO A 101 -10.26 0.95 10.61
C PRO A 101 -9.30 1.76 11.49
N TYR A 102 -8.74 1.17 12.56
CA TYR A 102 -7.76 1.86 13.41
C TYR A 102 -6.36 1.89 12.79
N LEU A 103 -6.07 1.05 11.79
CA LEU A 103 -4.73 0.96 11.19
C LEU A 103 -4.32 2.27 10.55
N GLU A 104 -5.21 2.88 9.77
CA GLU A 104 -4.96 4.16 9.11
C GLU A 104 -4.54 5.24 10.10
N LYS A 105 -5.35 5.44 11.15
CA LYS A 105 -5.04 6.44 12.18
C LYS A 105 -3.70 6.15 12.84
N ARG A 106 -3.40 4.89 13.19
CA ARG A 106 -2.13 4.53 13.83
C ARG A 106 -0.93 4.87 12.93
N ILE A 107 -1.02 4.55 11.64
CA ILE A 107 0.04 4.85 10.66
C ILE A 107 0.18 6.37 10.47
N CYS A 108 -0.93 7.09 10.30
CA CYS A 108 -0.92 8.53 10.10
C CYS A 108 -0.42 9.30 11.33
N MET A 109 -0.57 8.76 12.54
CA MET A 109 -0.08 9.41 13.76
C MET A 109 1.35 9.02 14.14
N ALA A 110 1.99 8.08 13.43
CA ALA A 110 3.35 7.68 13.74
C ALA A 110 4.37 8.74 13.31
N GLU A 111 5.33 9.07 14.18
CA GLU A 111 6.26 10.19 13.95
C GLU A 111 7.48 9.84 13.09
N SER A 112 7.69 8.56 12.76
CA SER A 112 8.80 8.13 11.93
C SER A 112 8.39 7.09 10.89
N PHE A 113 9.14 7.05 9.79
CA PHE A 113 8.96 6.08 8.71
C PHE A 113 9.07 4.64 9.20
N GLU A 114 10.01 4.37 10.11
CA GLU A 114 10.22 3.05 10.70
C GLU A 114 9.02 2.62 11.55
N ASN A 115 8.43 3.55 12.32
CA ASN A 115 7.25 3.27 13.12
C ASN A 115 6.02 3.02 12.22
N GLN A 116 5.89 3.74 11.11
CA GLN A 116 4.84 3.48 10.11
C GLN A 116 4.97 2.08 9.51
N ILE A 117 6.19 1.68 9.13
CA ILE A 117 6.49 0.32 8.65
C ILE A 117 6.15 -0.71 9.73
N TYR A 118 6.59 -0.49 10.97
CA TYR A 118 6.36 -1.43 12.07
C TYR A 118 4.86 -1.65 12.33
N ILE A 119 4.08 -0.57 12.43
CA ILE A 119 2.63 -0.62 12.65
C ILE A 119 1.94 -1.36 11.50
N PHE A 120 2.31 -1.05 10.26
CA PHE A 120 1.76 -1.74 9.10
C PHE A 120 2.09 -3.25 9.14
N MET A 121 3.36 -3.59 9.33
CA MET A 121 3.82 -4.99 9.34
C MET A 121 3.27 -5.78 10.53
N GLU A 122 3.01 -5.16 11.67
CA GLU A 122 2.35 -5.80 12.81
C GLU A 122 0.93 -6.27 12.46
N GLN A 123 0.16 -5.45 11.74
CA GLN A 123 -1.18 -5.84 11.30
C GLN A 123 -1.11 -6.80 10.12
N TYR A 124 -0.37 -6.44 9.06
CA TYR A 124 -0.29 -7.21 7.82
C TYR A 124 0.32 -8.60 8.05
N GLY A 125 1.30 -8.72 8.95
CA GLY A 125 1.92 -10.00 9.29
C GLY A 125 0.92 -11.00 9.86
N LYS A 126 -0.04 -10.55 10.69
CA LYS A 126 -1.10 -11.41 11.25
C LYS A 126 -2.01 -11.95 10.16
N GLU A 127 -2.50 -11.06 9.28
CA GLU A 127 -3.36 -11.43 8.15
C GLU A 127 -2.62 -12.37 7.17
N TYR A 128 -1.34 -12.11 6.94
CA TYR A 128 -0.51 -12.93 6.06
C TYR A 128 -0.26 -14.33 6.63
N ASP A 129 0.11 -14.41 7.91
CA ASP A 129 0.37 -15.68 8.58
C ASP A 129 -0.90 -16.52 8.61
N GLU A 130 -2.05 -15.94 8.97
CA GLU A 130 -3.36 -16.59 8.95
C GLU A 130 -3.67 -17.20 7.57
N VAL A 131 -3.61 -16.41 6.49
CA VAL A 131 -3.87 -16.92 5.13
C VAL A 131 -2.85 -17.98 4.71
N SER A 132 -1.59 -17.83 5.12
CA SER A 132 -0.53 -18.76 4.76
C SER A 132 -0.65 -20.12 5.46
N GLU A 133 -1.22 -20.17 6.66
CA GLU A 133 -1.53 -21.41 7.38
C GLU A 133 -2.65 -22.20 6.69
N TYR A 134 -3.69 -21.51 6.20
CA TYR A 134 -4.81 -22.15 5.50
C TYR A 134 -4.51 -22.47 4.02
N CYS A 135 -3.57 -21.77 3.38
CA CYS A 135 -3.20 -21.98 1.99
C CYS A 135 -1.66 -21.96 1.78
N PRO A 136 -0.98 -23.11 1.93
CA PRO A 136 0.48 -23.18 1.77
C PRO A 136 0.98 -22.76 0.37
N VAL A 137 0.13 -22.89 -0.66
CA VAL A 137 0.44 -22.50 -2.05
C VAL A 137 0.64 -20.99 -2.19
N PHE A 138 -0.02 -20.17 -1.35
CA PHE A 138 0.19 -18.71 -1.32
C PHE A 138 1.64 -18.34 -1.01
N ARG A 139 2.29 -19.09 -0.10
CA ARG A 139 3.67 -18.87 0.31
C ARG A 139 4.65 -19.20 -0.82
N THR A 140 4.39 -20.28 -1.56
CA THR A 140 5.22 -20.70 -2.71
C THR A 140 5.09 -19.74 -3.88
N ALA A 141 3.87 -19.29 -4.20
CA ALA A 141 3.63 -18.35 -5.30
C ALA A 141 4.29 -16.98 -5.06
N ALA A 142 4.25 -16.46 -3.82
CA ALA A 142 4.96 -15.24 -3.46
C ALA A 142 6.49 -15.43 -3.57
N PHE A 143 7.02 -16.59 -3.15
CA PHE A 143 8.44 -16.91 -3.21
C PHE A 143 8.98 -17.12 -4.63
N GLU A 144 8.23 -17.82 -5.49
CA GLU A 144 8.57 -18.03 -6.91
C GLU A 144 8.58 -16.71 -7.69
N ARG A 145 7.60 -15.83 -7.46
CA ARG A 145 7.59 -14.48 -8.05
C ARG A 145 8.80 -13.66 -7.60
N ASN A 146 9.17 -13.71 -6.32
CA ASN A 146 10.37 -13.04 -5.81
C ASN A 146 11.66 -13.53 -6.48
N SER A 147 11.74 -14.82 -6.80
CA SER A 147 12.89 -15.41 -7.47
C SER A 147 13.00 -15.00 -8.93
N PHE A 148 11.88 -14.70 -9.59
CA PHE A 148 11.83 -14.15 -10.95
C PHE A 148 12.29 -12.69 -11.00
N TYR A 149 11.86 -11.85 -10.06
CA TYR A 149 12.23 -10.42 -10.03
C TYR A 149 13.60 -10.14 -9.39
N GLY A 150 14.14 -11.06 -8.58
CA GLY A 150 15.45 -10.91 -7.94
C GLY A 150 16.66 -11.27 -8.82
N ASN A 151 16.45 -11.73 -10.05
CA ASN A 151 17.50 -12.14 -11.00
C ASN A 151 17.61 -11.21 -12.23
N MET A 152 16.99 -10.02 -12.20
CA MET A 152 17.11 -8.98 -13.24
C MET A 152 17.92 -7.79 -12.74
#